data_AF-A0A6J4JX28-F1
#
_entry.id   AF-A0A6J4JX28-F1
#
_cell.length_a   1.000
_cell.length_b   1.000
_cell.length_c   1.000
_cell.angle_alpha   90.00
_cell.angle_beta   90.00
_cell.angle_gamma   90.00
#
_symmetry.space_group_name_H-M   'P 1'
#
loop_
_entity.id
_entity.type
_entity.pdbx_description
1 polymer ?
#
loop_
_entity_poly.entity_id
_entity_poly.type
_entity_poly.pdbx_seq_one_letter_code
_entity_poly.pdbx_strand_id
1 'polypeptide(L)'
;MGHVDLSGVSYSLPDGRVLLDDVSFRVGEGAVVALVGANGSGKTTLMRIIAGDLTATGGSVSRSGGLGVMRQFIGSIRDASTVRDLLFSLAPPRLREAQAAVDALELALMEDESERTQMRYAQALADYGDAGGYDAEVTFDACCTQALGIPYEQVKWREVTTLSGGEQKRLALEALLRGPDEVLLLDEPDNYLDVPGKRWLESQLASTQKTVLLVSHDRELLAEAATSIAALELGAAGNTVWTHGSGFRTFAAARAERFARLEELKRRWDEEHAKLKQLVLMYKIKAEYNDGLAGRYQAAKTRLAKFEEAGPPQAIPLEQKVSMRLKGGRTGKRAVVVSDLELTGLMKPFDAEIWFGDRVAVLGSNGSGKSHFLRLLA
;
A
#
# COMPACT_ATOMS: atom_id res chain seq x y z
N MET A 1 -22.39 -0.84 -5.59
CA MET A 1 -21.03 -0.70 -6.16
C MET A 1 -20.44 0.59 -5.63
N GLY A 2 -19.24 0.53 -5.09
CA GLY A 2 -18.55 1.66 -4.46
C GLY A 2 -17.46 2.24 -5.35
N HIS A 3 -17.02 3.45 -5.08
CA HIS A 3 -15.85 4.04 -5.74
C HIS A 3 -15.09 4.97 -4.80
N VAL A 4 -13.87 5.33 -5.18
CA VAL A 4 -13.05 6.34 -4.51
C VAL A 4 -12.61 7.37 -5.54
N ASP A 5 -12.76 8.65 -5.22
CA ASP A 5 -12.31 9.76 -6.05
C ASP A 5 -11.47 10.73 -5.23
N LEU A 6 -10.29 11.07 -5.74
CA LEU A 6 -9.37 12.03 -5.15
C LEU A 6 -9.26 13.22 -6.10
N SER A 7 -9.50 14.41 -5.58
CA SER A 7 -9.45 15.67 -6.33
C SER A 7 -8.50 16.65 -5.64
N GLY A 8 -7.34 16.86 -6.24
CA GLY A 8 -6.30 17.81 -5.82
C GLY A 8 -5.77 17.60 -4.41
N VAL A 9 -5.69 16.33 -3.97
CA VAL A 9 -5.30 16.00 -2.60
C VAL A 9 -3.86 16.41 -2.35
N SER A 10 -3.67 17.27 -1.36
CA SER A 10 -2.35 17.76 -0.94
C SER A 10 -2.15 17.48 0.54
N TYR A 11 -0.92 17.13 0.92
CA TYR A 11 -0.59 16.83 2.31
C TYR A 11 0.84 17.23 2.63
N SER A 12 0.98 18.01 3.72
CA SER A 12 2.27 18.43 4.25
C SER A 12 2.60 17.70 5.54
N LEU A 13 3.86 17.31 5.70
CA LEU A 13 4.39 16.76 6.94
C LEU A 13 4.43 17.84 8.04
N PRO A 14 4.48 17.45 9.34
CA PRO A 14 4.55 18.40 10.45
C PRO A 14 5.76 19.34 10.42
N ASP A 15 6.82 18.97 9.70
CA ASP A 15 8.02 19.80 9.50
C ASP A 15 7.88 20.82 8.34
N GLY A 16 6.69 20.91 7.73
CA GLY A 16 6.37 21.83 6.65
C GLY A 16 6.70 21.32 5.26
N ARG A 17 7.32 20.15 5.11
CA ARG A 17 7.61 19.56 3.79
C ARG A 17 6.33 19.05 3.14
N VAL A 18 6.08 19.43 1.89
CA VAL A 18 4.97 18.89 1.09
C VAL A 18 5.30 17.45 0.68
N LEU A 19 4.47 16.50 1.11
CA LEU A 19 4.61 15.09 0.76
C LEU A 19 3.80 14.75 -0.50
N LEU A 20 2.55 15.21 -0.55
CA LEU A 20 1.63 15.00 -1.66
C LEU A 20 1.24 16.36 -2.23
N ASP A 21 1.33 16.51 -3.54
CA ASP A 21 1.03 17.75 -4.26
C ASP A 21 0.04 17.46 -5.40
N ASP A 22 -1.15 18.04 -5.31
CA ASP A 22 -2.23 17.96 -6.31
C ASP A 22 -2.55 16.52 -6.79
N VAL A 23 -2.65 15.57 -5.85
CA VAL A 23 -2.91 14.16 -6.18
C VAL A 23 -4.37 13.97 -6.58
N SER A 24 -4.58 13.65 -7.85
CA SER A 24 -5.91 13.41 -8.43
C SER A 24 -5.97 12.09 -9.20
N PHE A 25 -6.86 11.18 -8.79
CA PHE A 25 -7.18 9.97 -9.53
C PHE A 25 -8.47 9.33 -9.00
N ARG A 26 -9.09 8.49 -9.82
CA ARG A 26 -10.31 7.76 -9.48
C ARG A 26 -10.07 6.25 -9.48
N VAL A 27 -10.60 5.58 -8.46
CA VAL A 27 -10.74 4.12 -8.39
C VAL A 27 -12.19 3.80 -8.71
N GLY A 28 -12.44 3.43 -9.98
CA GLY A 28 -13.78 3.19 -10.50
C GLY A 28 -14.45 1.93 -9.95
N GLU A 29 -15.75 1.81 -10.19
CA GLU A 29 -16.55 0.63 -9.81
C GLU A 29 -15.98 -0.65 -10.44
N GLY A 30 -15.74 -1.68 -9.62
CA GLY A 30 -15.17 -2.96 -10.04
C GLY A 30 -13.72 -2.91 -10.55
N ALA A 31 -13.06 -1.74 -10.44
CA ALA A 31 -11.68 -1.59 -10.88
C ALA A 31 -10.70 -2.01 -9.79
N VAL A 32 -9.61 -2.66 -10.19
CA VAL A 32 -8.46 -2.94 -9.32
C VAL A 32 -7.33 -2.00 -9.73
N VAL A 33 -7.21 -0.90 -9.00
CA VAL A 33 -6.17 0.10 -9.24
C VAL A 33 -4.98 -0.17 -8.34
N ALA A 34 -3.79 -0.32 -8.93
CA ALA A 34 -2.58 -0.47 -8.15
C ALA A 34 -1.91 0.89 -7.87
N LEU A 35 -1.65 1.19 -6.60
CA LEU A 35 -0.85 2.33 -6.18
C LEU A 35 0.61 1.92 -6.05
N VAL A 36 1.44 2.34 -7.00
CA VAL A 36 2.88 2.03 -7.05
C VAL A 36 3.70 3.29 -6.79
N GLY A 37 4.89 3.13 -6.21
CA GLY A 37 5.75 4.27 -5.93
C GLY A 37 6.94 3.88 -5.06
N ALA A 38 7.97 4.72 -5.02
CA ALA A 38 9.16 4.49 -4.20
C ALA A 38 8.81 4.42 -2.69
N ASN A 39 9.70 3.86 -1.89
CA ASN A 39 9.56 3.91 -0.44
C ASN A 39 9.67 5.37 0.03
N GLY A 40 8.78 5.77 0.94
CA GLY A 40 8.68 7.17 1.38
C GLY A 40 7.94 8.11 0.41
N SER A 41 7.40 7.62 -0.71
CA SER A 41 6.57 8.45 -1.62
C SER A 41 5.23 8.90 -1.02
N GLY A 42 4.80 8.28 0.08
CA GLY A 42 3.53 8.63 0.75
C GLY A 42 2.36 7.69 0.43
N LYS A 43 2.60 6.48 -0.11
CA LYS A 43 1.55 5.47 -0.38
C LYS A 43 0.66 5.20 0.84
N THR A 44 1.26 4.82 1.96
CA THR A 44 0.53 4.57 3.22
C THR A 44 -0.13 5.84 3.77
N THR A 45 0.48 7.02 3.59
CA THR A 45 -0.15 8.30 3.96
C THR A 45 -1.41 8.54 3.15
N LEU A 46 -1.35 8.33 1.84
CA LEU A 46 -2.50 8.46 0.94
C LEU A 46 -3.61 7.46 1.29
N MET A 47 -3.24 6.20 1.59
CA MET A 47 -4.17 5.17 2.07
C MET A 47 -4.88 5.61 3.35
N ARG A 48 -4.16 6.21 4.31
CA ARG A 48 -4.74 6.76 5.55
C ARG A 48 -5.67 7.93 5.30
N ILE A 49 -5.34 8.81 4.35
CA ILE A 49 -6.23 9.90 3.93
C ILE A 49 -7.51 9.34 3.32
N ILE A 50 -7.40 8.35 2.44
CA ILE A 50 -8.56 7.68 1.82
C ILE A 50 -9.38 6.91 2.87
N ALA A 51 -8.74 6.30 3.87
CA ALA A 51 -9.45 5.63 4.97
C ALA A 51 -10.18 6.63 5.89
N GLY A 52 -9.75 7.89 5.94
CA GLY A 52 -10.26 8.91 6.86
C GLY A 52 -9.49 8.97 8.19
N ASP A 53 -8.37 8.23 8.30
CA ASP A 53 -7.46 8.24 9.45
C ASP A 53 -6.59 9.50 9.52
N LEU A 54 -6.54 10.25 8.42
CA LEU A 54 -5.72 11.45 8.28
C LEU A 54 -6.45 12.48 7.42
N THR A 55 -6.41 13.73 7.84
CA THR A 55 -7.02 14.84 7.08
C THR A 55 -6.01 15.41 6.10
N ALA A 56 -6.40 15.53 4.83
CA ALA A 56 -5.58 16.21 3.82
C ALA A 56 -5.45 17.70 4.14
N THR A 57 -4.31 18.31 3.78
CA THR A 57 -4.09 19.75 3.92
C THR A 57 -4.84 20.55 2.85
N GLY A 58 -5.09 19.94 1.69
CA GLY A 58 -5.89 20.50 0.61
C GLY A 58 -6.53 19.42 -0.26
N GLY A 59 -7.46 19.84 -1.12
CA GLY A 59 -8.24 18.94 -1.97
C GLY A 59 -9.36 18.23 -1.21
N SER A 60 -9.94 17.21 -1.85
CA SER A 60 -11.04 16.43 -1.29
C SER A 60 -10.96 14.96 -1.69
N VAL A 61 -11.44 14.09 -0.80
CA VAL A 61 -11.66 12.66 -1.07
C VAL A 61 -13.16 12.38 -0.99
N SER A 62 -13.72 11.82 -2.06
CA SER A 62 -15.09 11.33 -2.12
C SER A 62 -15.09 9.80 -2.18
N ARG A 63 -16.04 9.17 -1.50
CA ARG A 63 -16.19 7.71 -1.42
C ARG A 63 -17.66 7.33 -1.46
N SER A 64 -17.98 6.21 -2.08
CA SER A 64 -19.31 5.59 -2.00
C SER A 64 -19.19 4.11 -1.65
N GLY A 65 -20.22 3.57 -0.99
CA GLY A 65 -20.22 2.19 -0.48
C GLY A 65 -19.45 2.03 0.84
N GLY A 66 -19.48 0.80 1.37
CA GLY A 66 -18.66 0.35 2.49
C GLY A 66 -17.17 0.28 2.13
N LEU A 67 -16.32 0.46 3.15
CA LEU A 67 -14.87 0.54 3.00
C LEU A 67 -14.18 -0.48 3.91
N GLY A 68 -13.68 -1.56 3.31
CA GLY A 68 -12.81 -2.52 3.96
C GLY A 68 -11.35 -2.08 3.85
N VAL A 69 -10.60 -2.10 4.96
CA VAL A 69 -9.21 -1.64 4.98
C VAL A 69 -8.30 -2.72 5.57
N MET A 70 -7.37 -3.23 4.76
CA MET A 70 -6.25 -4.05 5.21
C MET A 70 -5.04 -3.15 5.42
N ARG A 71 -4.63 -2.96 6.68
CA ARG A 71 -3.42 -2.20 7.01
C ARG A 71 -2.17 -3.08 6.93
N GLN A 72 -1.03 -2.46 6.67
CA GLN A 72 0.27 -3.12 6.49
C GLN A 72 0.67 -4.06 7.64
N PHE A 73 0.25 -3.76 8.88
CA PHE A 73 0.67 -4.52 10.07
C PHE A 73 -0.03 -5.88 10.26
N ILE A 74 -1.05 -6.20 9.46
CA ILE A 74 -1.70 -7.51 9.51
C ILE A 74 -0.71 -8.60 9.07
N GLY A 75 -0.50 -9.63 9.90
CA GLY A 75 0.58 -10.61 9.77
C GLY A 75 1.76 -10.38 10.72
N SER A 76 1.74 -9.28 11.48
CA SER A 76 2.75 -8.93 12.48
C SER A 76 2.14 -8.51 13.83
N ILE A 77 0.87 -8.88 14.05
CA ILE A 77 0.15 -8.60 15.30
C ILE A 77 0.83 -9.36 16.44
N ARG A 78 1.15 -8.64 17.52
CA ARG A 78 1.85 -9.15 18.71
C ARG A 78 1.17 -8.76 20.03
N ASP A 79 -0.10 -8.39 19.96
CA ASP A 79 -0.92 -8.13 21.14
C ASP A 79 -1.73 -9.38 21.52
N ALA A 80 -2.52 -9.28 22.59
CA ALA A 80 -3.40 -10.35 23.06
C ALA A 80 -4.72 -10.44 22.28
N SER A 81 -4.81 -9.85 21.08
CA SER A 81 -6.04 -9.92 20.29
C SER A 81 -6.34 -11.34 19.85
N THR A 82 -7.63 -11.66 19.82
CA THR A 82 -8.16 -12.96 19.40
C THR A 82 -8.53 -12.96 17.92
N VAL A 83 -8.75 -14.15 17.34
CA VAL A 83 -9.25 -14.30 15.97
C VAL A 83 -10.55 -13.51 15.76
N ARG A 84 -11.45 -13.52 16.76
CA ARG A 84 -12.67 -12.72 16.78
C ARG A 84 -12.38 -11.23 16.67
N ASP A 85 -11.46 -10.72 17.49
CA ASP A 85 -11.10 -9.30 17.49
C ASP A 85 -10.56 -8.86 16.13
N LEU A 86 -9.71 -9.68 15.50
CA LEU A 86 -9.20 -9.43 14.16
C LEU A 86 -10.34 -9.33 13.14
N LEU A 87 -11.28 -10.28 13.13
CA LEU A 87 -12.38 -10.30 12.18
C LEU A 87 -13.34 -9.11 12.36
N PHE A 88 -13.70 -8.76 13.60
CA PHE A 88 -14.50 -7.56 13.87
C PHE A 88 -13.75 -6.25 13.61
N SER A 89 -12.42 -6.23 13.70
CA SER A 89 -11.61 -5.07 13.31
C SER A 89 -11.66 -4.77 11.80
N LEU A 90 -12.00 -5.78 11.00
CA LEU A 90 -12.18 -5.68 9.54
C LEU A 90 -13.65 -5.50 9.14
N ALA A 91 -14.57 -5.74 10.07
CA ALA A 91 -16.00 -5.58 9.85
C ALA A 91 -16.41 -4.09 9.78
N PRO A 92 -17.57 -3.79 9.15
CA PRO A 92 -18.11 -2.44 9.09
C PRO A 92 -18.26 -1.79 10.47
N PRO A 93 -18.07 -0.47 10.59
CA PRO A 93 -18.13 0.23 11.88
C PRO A 93 -19.40 -0.06 12.68
N ARG A 94 -20.55 -0.09 11.98
CA ARG A 94 -21.86 -0.34 12.57
C ARG A 94 -21.94 -1.70 13.28
N LEU A 95 -21.39 -2.75 12.67
CA LEU A 95 -21.34 -4.08 13.25
C LEU A 95 -20.37 -4.15 14.42
N ARG A 96 -19.21 -3.49 14.30
CA ARG A 96 -18.21 -3.42 15.38
C ARG A 96 -18.75 -2.73 16.62
N GLU A 97 -19.48 -1.63 16.43
CA GLU A 97 -20.14 -0.89 17.52
C GLU A 97 -21.22 -1.73 18.20
N ALA A 98 -22.06 -2.41 17.41
CA ALA A 98 -23.09 -3.30 17.94
C ALA A 98 -22.47 -4.46 18.75
N GLN A 99 -21.42 -5.09 18.23
CA GLN A 99 -20.70 -6.15 18.94
C GLN A 99 -20.08 -5.65 20.25
N ALA A 100 -19.41 -4.49 20.23
CA ALA A 100 -18.83 -3.92 21.44
C ALA A 100 -19.91 -3.58 22.50
N ALA A 101 -21.10 -3.17 22.07
CA ALA A 101 -22.22 -2.93 22.97
C ALA A 101 -22.72 -4.23 23.63
N VAL A 102 -22.81 -5.32 22.86
CA VAL A 102 -23.16 -6.65 23.39
C VAL A 102 -22.13 -7.10 24.42
N ASP A 103 -20.83 -7.05 24.10
CA ASP A 103 -19.76 -7.48 25.01
C ASP A 103 -19.77 -6.66 26.32
N ALA A 104 -19.96 -5.35 26.23
CA ALA A 104 -20.02 -4.46 27.39
C ALA A 104 -21.23 -4.76 28.31
N LEU A 105 -22.38 -5.10 27.73
CA LEU A 105 -23.59 -5.42 28.48
C LEU A 105 -23.58 -6.85 29.04
N GLU A 106 -22.94 -7.79 28.35
CA GLU A 106 -22.70 -9.14 28.87
C GLU A 106 -21.80 -9.09 30.11
N LEU A 107 -20.75 -8.27 30.10
CA LEU A 107 -19.92 -8.05 31.28
C LEU A 107 -20.71 -7.36 32.41
N ALA A 108 -21.51 -6.35 32.09
CA ALA A 108 -22.31 -5.64 33.10
C ALA A 108 -23.36 -6.55 33.77
N LEU A 109 -23.93 -7.52 33.04
CA LEU A 109 -24.86 -8.50 33.58
C LEU A 109 -24.24 -9.43 34.64
N MET A 110 -22.90 -9.61 34.63
CA MET A 110 -22.21 -10.37 35.68
C MET A 110 -22.24 -9.65 37.03
N GLU A 111 -22.44 -8.33 37.05
CA GLU A 111 -22.43 -7.49 38.26
C GLU A 111 -23.84 -6.96 38.63
N ASP A 112 -24.69 -6.68 37.64
CA ASP A 112 -26.03 -6.11 37.81
C ASP A 112 -27.09 -6.85 36.97
N GLU A 113 -27.86 -7.70 37.64
CA GLU A 113 -28.97 -8.45 37.04
C GLU A 113 -30.31 -7.69 37.06
N SER A 114 -30.31 -6.36 37.21
CA SER A 114 -31.55 -5.57 37.18
C SER A 114 -32.30 -5.71 35.85
N GLU A 115 -33.63 -5.62 35.90
CA GLU A 115 -34.50 -5.63 34.70
C GLU A 115 -34.04 -4.59 33.67
N ARG A 116 -33.54 -3.44 34.14
CA ARG A 116 -32.99 -2.39 33.27
C ARG A 116 -31.77 -2.87 32.47
N THR A 117 -30.82 -3.55 33.12
CA THR A 117 -29.60 -4.04 32.46
C THR A 117 -29.92 -5.21 31.52
N GLN A 118 -30.82 -6.10 31.91
CA GLN A 118 -31.35 -7.17 31.05
C GLN A 118 -32.04 -6.62 29.79
N MET A 119 -32.90 -5.60 29.93
CA MET A 119 -33.58 -4.97 28.80
C MET A 119 -32.58 -4.28 27.84
N ARG A 120 -31.53 -3.64 28.36
CA ARG A 120 -30.47 -3.05 27.54
C ARG A 120 -29.69 -4.12 26.77
N TYR A 121 -29.36 -5.24 27.42
CA TYR A 121 -28.69 -6.37 26.76
C TYR A 121 -29.55 -6.97 25.65
N ALA A 122 -30.85 -7.17 25.90
CA ALA A 122 -31.79 -7.63 24.88
C ALA A 122 -31.85 -6.69 23.67
N GLN A 123 -31.85 -5.37 23.90
CA GLN A 123 -31.78 -4.38 22.82
C GLN A 123 -30.46 -4.48 22.05
N ALA A 124 -29.33 -4.63 22.74
CA ALA A 124 -28.03 -4.77 22.08
C ALA A 124 -27.94 -6.04 21.21
N LEU A 125 -28.56 -7.15 21.63
CA LEU A 125 -28.68 -8.35 20.80
C LEU A 125 -29.53 -8.11 19.55
N ALA A 126 -30.64 -7.37 19.67
CA ALA A 126 -31.45 -6.98 18.52
C ALA A 126 -30.66 -6.07 17.56
N ASP A 127 -29.97 -5.06 18.09
CA ASP A 127 -29.14 -4.13 17.31
C ASP A 127 -27.99 -4.88 16.61
N TYR A 128 -27.41 -5.90 17.26
CA TYR A 128 -26.41 -6.78 16.65
C TYR A 128 -26.97 -7.59 15.48
N GLY A 129 -28.17 -8.15 15.63
CA GLY A 129 -28.90 -8.80 14.54
C GLY A 129 -29.17 -7.85 13.37
N ASP A 130 -29.68 -6.65 13.65
CA ASP A 130 -29.99 -5.63 12.65
C ASP A 130 -28.74 -5.08 11.94
N ALA A 131 -27.59 -5.07 12.64
CA ALA A 131 -26.30 -4.73 12.06
C ALA A 131 -25.69 -5.85 11.20
N GLY A 132 -26.37 -7.01 11.08
CA GLY A 132 -25.92 -8.16 10.28
C GLY A 132 -24.94 -9.08 11.01
N GLY A 133 -24.95 -9.09 12.34
CA GLY A 133 -23.99 -9.86 13.14
C GLY A 133 -24.04 -11.37 12.88
N TYR A 134 -25.23 -11.93 12.76
CA TYR A 134 -25.39 -13.37 12.46
C TYR A 134 -24.88 -13.72 11.05
N ASP A 135 -25.11 -12.86 10.06
CA ASP A 135 -24.57 -13.05 8.70
C ASP A 135 -23.04 -12.94 8.67
N ALA A 136 -22.49 -12.04 9.49
CA ALA A 136 -21.05 -11.89 9.66
C ALA A 136 -20.43 -13.12 10.32
N GLU A 137 -21.06 -13.72 11.32
CA GLU A 137 -20.58 -14.97 11.94
C GLU A 137 -20.54 -16.14 10.95
N VAL A 138 -21.55 -16.27 10.08
CA VAL A 138 -21.53 -17.26 8.99
C VAL A 138 -20.37 -16.99 8.03
N THR A 139 -20.12 -15.72 7.71
CA THR A 139 -18.99 -15.31 6.88
C THR A 139 -17.66 -15.63 7.57
N PHE A 140 -17.55 -15.38 8.88
CA PHE A 140 -16.38 -15.67 9.68
C PHE A 140 -16.08 -17.16 9.74
N ASP A 141 -17.11 -18.00 9.89
CA ASP A 141 -16.95 -19.46 9.83
C ASP A 141 -16.39 -19.93 8.49
N ALA A 142 -16.92 -19.41 7.38
CA ALA A 142 -16.37 -19.69 6.07
C ALA A 142 -14.91 -19.20 5.94
N CYS A 143 -14.58 -18.01 6.47
CA CYS A 143 -13.23 -17.47 6.43
C CYS A 143 -12.24 -18.32 7.24
N CYS A 144 -12.58 -18.70 8.47
CA CYS A 144 -11.75 -19.55 9.32
C CYS A 144 -11.58 -20.95 8.72
N THR A 145 -12.65 -21.53 8.18
CA THR A 145 -12.59 -22.85 7.53
C THR A 145 -11.67 -22.83 6.31
N GLN A 146 -11.73 -21.78 5.48
CA GLN A 146 -10.87 -21.67 4.29
C GLN A 146 -9.42 -21.29 4.61
N ALA A 147 -9.20 -20.39 5.57
CA ALA A 147 -7.88 -19.89 5.91
C ALA A 147 -7.09 -20.83 6.84
N LEU A 148 -7.77 -21.46 7.80
CA LEU A 148 -7.16 -22.21 8.89
C LEU A 148 -7.54 -23.70 8.87
N GLY A 149 -8.57 -24.09 8.12
CA GLY A 149 -9.11 -25.45 8.14
C GLY A 149 -9.92 -25.78 9.41
N ILE A 150 -10.28 -24.78 10.21
CA ILE A 150 -10.98 -24.95 11.49
C ILE A 150 -12.20 -23.99 11.54
N PRO A 151 -13.38 -24.45 12.00
CA PRO A 151 -14.56 -23.61 12.16
C PRO A 151 -14.35 -22.44 13.12
N TYR A 152 -15.04 -21.32 12.87
CA TYR A 152 -14.91 -20.09 13.66
C TYR A 152 -15.16 -20.32 15.14
N GLU A 153 -16.19 -21.09 15.49
CA GLU A 153 -16.57 -21.34 16.89
C GLU A 153 -15.44 -21.95 17.73
N GLN A 154 -14.56 -22.75 17.11
CA GLN A 154 -13.44 -23.39 17.80
C GLN A 154 -12.21 -22.49 17.92
N VAL A 155 -12.08 -21.48 17.04
CA VAL A 155 -10.88 -20.63 16.98
C VAL A 155 -11.12 -19.19 17.41
N LYS A 156 -12.36 -18.75 17.59
CA LYS A 156 -12.70 -17.34 17.85
C LYS A 156 -11.95 -16.72 19.03
N TRP A 157 -11.70 -17.50 20.08
CA TRP A 157 -10.97 -17.08 21.29
C TRP A 157 -9.46 -17.34 21.25
N ARG A 158 -8.96 -17.96 20.18
CA ARG A 158 -7.53 -18.22 20.02
C ARG A 158 -6.82 -16.89 19.78
N GLU A 159 -5.67 -16.69 20.43
CA GLU A 159 -4.84 -15.50 20.19
C GLU A 159 -4.29 -15.50 18.76
N VAL A 160 -4.33 -14.34 18.10
CA VAL A 160 -3.84 -14.15 16.72
C VAL A 160 -2.35 -14.45 16.63
N THR A 161 -1.59 -14.23 17.70
CA THR A 161 -0.15 -14.51 17.83
C THR A 161 0.21 -15.97 17.60
N THR A 162 -0.73 -16.88 17.82
CA THR A 162 -0.54 -18.32 17.60
C THR A 162 -0.72 -18.73 16.15
N LEU A 163 -1.20 -17.84 15.28
CA LEU A 163 -1.28 -18.03 13.84
C LEU A 163 0.02 -17.55 13.19
N SER A 164 0.46 -18.23 12.12
CA SER A 164 1.54 -17.73 11.28
C SER A 164 1.13 -16.43 10.57
N GLY A 165 2.10 -15.57 10.24
CA GLY A 165 1.80 -14.30 9.55
C GLY A 165 1.05 -14.49 8.22
N GLY A 166 1.29 -15.61 7.53
CA GLY A 166 0.56 -15.98 6.32
C GLY A 166 -0.90 -16.35 6.59
N GLU A 167 -1.17 -17.12 7.66
CA GLU A 167 -2.54 -17.46 8.09
C GLU A 167 -3.33 -16.22 8.53
N GLN A 168 -2.71 -15.33 9.32
CA GLN A 168 -3.32 -14.06 9.74
C GLN A 168 -3.76 -13.23 8.52
N LYS A 169 -2.87 -13.09 7.53
CA LYS A 169 -3.18 -12.38 6.30
C LYS A 169 -4.23 -13.06 5.47
N ARG A 170 -4.13 -14.38 5.33
CA ARG A 170 -5.11 -15.15 4.56
C ARG A 170 -6.50 -14.98 5.15
N LEU A 171 -6.62 -15.08 6.47
CA LEU A 171 -7.89 -14.86 7.18
C LEU A 171 -8.42 -13.44 6.95
N ALA A 172 -7.58 -12.41 7.09
CA ALA A 172 -7.99 -11.02 6.86
C ALA A 172 -8.45 -10.77 5.43
N LEU A 173 -7.75 -11.33 4.44
CA LEU A 173 -8.11 -11.22 3.03
C LEU A 173 -9.42 -11.93 2.71
N GLU A 174 -9.64 -13.14 3.22
CA GLU A 174 -10.93 -13.85 3.09
C GLU A 174 -12.08 -13.01 3.67
N ALA A 175 -11.88 -12.44 4.87
CA ALA A 175 -12.89 -11.60 5.52
C ALA A 175 -13.24 -10.36 4.71
N LEU A 176 -12.25 -9.65 4.18
CA LEU A 176 -12.46 -8.44 3.37
C LEU A 176 -13.08 -8.75 1.99
N LEU A 177 -12.62 -9.81 1.33
CA LEU A 177 -13.12 -10.21 0.02
C LEU A 177 -14.56 -10.72 0.08
N ARG A 178 -14.93 -11.45 1.15
CA ARG A 178 -16.29 -11.98 1.36
C ARG A 178 -17.23 -11.03 2.08
N GLY A 179 -16.68 -10.07 2.82
CA GLY A 179 -17.46 -9.12 3.61
C GLY A 179 -18.34 -8.21 2.77
N PRO A 180 -19.17 -7.36 3.40
CA PRO A 180 -20.16 -6.55 2.69
C PRO A 180 -19.56 -5.33 1.97
N ASP A 181 -18.36 -4.86 2.36
CA ASP A 181 -17.79 -3.62 1.83
C ASP A 181 -17.48 -3.70 0.32
N GLU A 182 -17.98 -2.73 -0.45
CA GLU A 182 -17.79 -2.70 -1.90
C GLU A 182 -16.43 -2.14 -2.33
N VAL A 183 -15.76 -1.38 -1.46
CA VAL A 183 -14.44 -0.79 -1.70
C VAL A 183 -13.43 -1.39 -0.74
N LEU A 184 -12.29 -1.86 -1.26
CA LEU A 184 -11.18 -2.40 -0.49
C LEU A 184 -9.92 -1.56 -0.66
N LEU A 185 -9.28 -1.21 0.47
CA LEU A 185 -7.94 -0.65 0.51
C LEU A 185 -6.98 -1.72 1.03
N LEU A 186 -6.08 -2.23 0.18
CA LEU A 186 -5.17 -3.32 0.53
C LEU A 186 -3.72 -2.83 0.54
N ASP A 187 -3.11 -2.70 1.72
CA ASP A 187 -1.71 -2.28 1.86
C ASP A 187 -0.78 -3.49 2.04
N GLU A 188 -0.01 -3.79 0.99
CA GLU A 188 0.93 -4.92 0.88
C GLU A 188 0.29 -6.28 1.24
N PRO A 189 -0.84 -6.69 0.65
CA PRO A 189 -1.55 -7.91 1.04
C PRO A 189 -0.76 -9.19 0.76
N ASP A 190 0.22 -9.17 -0.14
CA ASP A 190 1.01 -10.32 -0.56
C ASP A 190 2.19 -10.68 0.37
N ASN A 191 2.66 -9.76 1.22
CA ASN A 191 3.78 -10.09 2.11
C ASN A 191 3.40 -11.26 3.03
N TYR A 192 4.35 -12.10 3.41
CA TYR A 192 4.12 -13.30 4.22
C TYR A 192 3.23 -14.36 3.59
N LEU A 193 2.61 -14.17 2.41
CA LEU A 193 1.98 -15.25 1.68
C LEU A 193 3.04 -16.09 0.96
N ASP A 194 2.85 -17.40 0.98
CA ASP A 194 3.64 -18.31 0.15
C ASP A 194 3.13 -18.29 -1.30
N VAL A 195 3.82 -19.02 -2.19
CA VAL A 195 3.49 -19.01 -3.63
C VAL A 195 2.04 -19.44 -3.90
N PRO A 196 1.49 -20.51 -3.28
CA PRO A 196 0.07 -20.82 -3.41
C PRO A 196 -0.86 -19.71 -2.90
N GLY A 197 -0.55 -19.10 -1.74
CA GLY A 197 -1.31 -17.98 -1.21
C GLY A 197 -1.33 -16.75 -2.14
N LYS A 198 -0.20 -16.43 -2.78
CA LYS A 198 -0.12 -15.34 -3.77
C LYS A 198 -0.95 -15.61 -5.01
N ARG A 199 -0.86 -16.81 -5.58
CA ARG A 199 -1.67 -17.23 -6.73
C ARG A 199 -3.17 -17.23 -6.44
N TRP A 200 -3.54 -17.63 -5.23
CA TRP A 200 -4.92 -17.48 -4.79
C TRP A 200 -5.33 -16.01 -4.77
N LEU A 201 -4.52 -15.13 -4.16
CA LEU A 201 -4.84 -13.71 -4.07
C LEU A 201 -4.97 -13.07 -5.46
N GLU A 202 -4.06 -13.40 -6.38
CA GLU A 202 -4.16 -13.03 -7.81
C GLU A 202 -5.52 -13.41 -8.39
N SER A 203 -5.94 -14.67 -8.23
CA SER A 203 -7.22 -15.15 -8.76
C SER A 203 -8.44 -14.46 -8.14
N GLN A 204 -8.39 -14.16 -6.82
CA GLN A 204 -9.48 -13.49 -6.14
C GLN A 204 -9.61 -12.03 -6.58
N LEU A 205 -8.48 -11.32 -6.68
CA LEU A 205 -8.50 -9.92 -7.12
C LEU A 205 -8.84 -9.80 -8.61
N ALA A 206 -8.42 -10.74 -9.45
CA ALA A 206 -8.77 -10.73 -10.86
C ALA A 206 -10.26 -11.02 -11.12
N SER A 207 -10.93 -11.75 -10.23
CA SER A 207 -12.35 -12.14 -10.37
C SER A 207 -13.31 -11.32 -9.50
N THR A 208 -12.80 -10.43 -8.66
CA THR A 208 -13.64 -9.63 -7.76
C THR A 208 -14.45 -8.60 -8.54
N GLN A 209 -15.68 -8.37 -8.07
CA GLN A 209 -16.52 -7.25 -8.54
C GLN A 209 -16.38 -6.01 -7.65
N LYS A 210 -15.58 -6.11 -6.58
CA LYS A 210 -15.31 -5.01 -5.67
C LYS A 210 -14.34 -4.02 -6.31
N THR A 211 -14.42 -2.78 -5.87
CA THR A 211 -13.42 -1.77 -6.20
C THR A 211 -12.23 -1.91 -5.26
N VAL A 212 -11.02 -2.03 -5.79
CA VAL A 212 -9.83 -2.29 -4.98
C VAL A 212 -8.75 -1.25 -5.29
N LEU A 213 -8.25 -0.59 -4.25
CA LEU A 213 -6.98 0.13 -4.28
C LEU A 213 -5.91 -0.74 -3.64
N LEU A 214 -4.97 -1.21 -4.45
CA LEU A 214 -3.94 -2.18 -4.06
C LEU A 214 -2.57 -1.51 -4.00
N VAL A 215 -1.89 -1.54 -2.85
CA VAL A 215 -0.46 -1.25 -2.75
C VAL A 215 0.28 -2.57 -2.71
N SER A 216 1.14 -2.84 -3.70
CA SER A 216 2.01 -4.01 -3.70
C SER A 216 3.30 -3.73 -4.47
N HIS A 217 4.35 -4.45 -4.09
CA HIS A 217 5.61 -4.49 -4.81
C HIS A 217 5.77 -5.78 -5.63
N ASP A 218 4.82 -6.72 -5.54
CA ASP A 218 4.83 -7.97 -6.28
C ASP A 218 4.39 -7.76 -7.73
N ARG A 219 5.32 -7.94 -8.65
CA ARG A 219 5.11 -7.70 -10.08
C ARG A 219 4.13 -8.69 -10.71
N GLU A 220 4.05 -9.92 -10.21
CA GLU A 220 3.13 -10.93 -10.72
C GLU A 220 1.71 -10.59 -10.28
N LEU A 221 1.50 -10.29 -9.00
CA LEU A 221 0.22 -9.83 -8.48
C LEU A 221 -0.32 -8.62 -9.25
N LEU A 222 0.52 -7.61 -9.45
CA LEU A 222 0.13 -6.41 -10.20
C LEU A 222 -0.17 -6.71 -11.67
N ALA A 223 0.54 -7.66 -12.29
CA ALA A 223 0.36 -8.02 -13.69
C ALA A 223 -0.92 -8.82 -13.95
N GLU A 224 -1.37 -9.62 -12.98
CA GLU A 224 -2.59 -10.42 -13.11
C GLU A 224 -3.84 -9.66 -12.63
N ALA A 225 -3.75 -8.90 -11.54
CA ALA A 225 -4.92 -8.31 -10.90
C ALA A 225 -5.22 -6.87 -11.32
N ALA A 226 -4.20 -6.03 -11.57
CA ALA A 226 -4.42 -4.59 -11.71
C ALA A 226 -4.95 -4.21 -13.09
N THR A 227 -6.09 -3.52 -13.13
CA THR A 227 -6.70 -2.97 -14.34
C THR A 227 -6.06 -1.65 -14.77
N SER A 228 -5.54 -0.88 -13.82
CA SER A 228 -4.81 0.37 -14.05
C SER A 228 -3.82 0.65 -12.92
N ILE A 229 -2.83 1.51 -13.18
CA ILE A 229 -1.76 1.84 -12.23
C ILE A 229 -1.80 3.33 -11.89
N ALA A 230 -1.90 3.66 -10.62
CA ALA A 230 -1.64 5.00 -10.09
C ALA A 230 -0.18 5.03 -9.59
N ALA A 231 0.71 5.71 -10.31
CA ALA A 231 2.11 5.84 -9.96
C ALA A 231 2.35 7.12 -9.17
N LEU A 232 2.72 6.98 -7.91
CA LEU A 232 3.15 8.07 -7.04
C LEU A 232 4.64 8.33 -7.27
N GLU A 233 4.93 9.49 -7.83
CA GLU A 233 6.23 9.85 -8.37
C GLU A 233 6.90 10.93 -7.52
N LEU A 234 8.20 10.75 -7.25
CA LEU A 234 8.97 11.67 -6.42
C LEU A 234 9.24 12.97 -7.16
N GLY A 235 8.71 14.08 -6.67
CA GLY A 235 8.92 15.41 -7.21
C GLY A 235 9.71 16.32 -6.26
N ALA A 236 10.29 17.39 -6.80
CA ALA A 236 11.08 18.35 -6.02
C ALA A 236 10.23 19.24 -5.11
N ALA A 237 8.99 19.54 -5.51
CA ALA A 237 8.04 20.37 -4.77
C ALA A 237 7.01 19.57 -3.97
N GLY A 238 7.01 18.23 -4.11
CA GLY A 238 6.01 17.32 -3.57
C GLY A 238 5.82 16.14 -4.52
N ASN A 239 5.23 15.05 -4.03
CA ASN A 239 5.01 13.86 -4.87
C ASN A 239 3.67 13.98 -5.59
N THR A 240 3.71 13.76 -6.90
CA THR A 240 2.54 13.83 -7.78
C THR A 240 2.13 12.42 -8.22
N VAL A 241 0.90 12.26 -8.68
CA VAL A 241 0.42 10.98 -9.24
C VAL A 241 0.35 11.03 -10.76
N TRP A 242 0.71 9.93 -11.40
CA TRP A 242 0.42 9.68 -12.80
C TRP A 242 -0.39 8.39 -12.95
N THR A 243 -1.53 8.46 -13.64
CA THR A 243 -2.37 7.30 -13.89
C THR A 243 -2.07 6.69 -15.25
N HIS A 244 -1.71 5.41 -15.25
CA HIS A 244 -1.61 4.55 -16.43
C HIS A 244 -2.89 3.71 -16.54
N GLY A 245 -3.71 3.99 -17.55
CA GLY A 245 -5.03 3.39 -17.74
C GLY A 245 -5.04 1.94 -18.24
N SER A 246 -3.94 1.21 -18.10
CA SER A 246 -3.82 -0.20 -18.50
C SER A 246 -3.08 -1.00 -17.44
N GLY A 247 -3.17 -2.33 -17.53
CA GLY A 247 -2.53 -3.22 -16.56
C GLY A 247 -1.00 -3.10 -16.50
N PHE A 248 -0.43 -3.65 -15.43
CA PHE A 248 0.98 -3.46 -15.05
C PHE A 248 1.99 -3.90 -16.11
N ARG A 249 1.65 -4.85 -16.99
CA ARG A 249 2.56 -5.37 -18.03
C ARG A 249 3.07 -4.28 -18.99
N THR A 250 2.25 -3.28 -19.28
CA THR A 250 2.59 -2.17 -20.20
C THR A 250 3.16 -0.95 -19.48
N PHE A 251 3.04 -0.92 -18.15
CA PHE A 251 3.40 0.24 -17.33
C PHE A 251 4.86 0.66 -17.49
N ALA A 252 5.80 -0.28 -17.46
CA ALA A 252 7.23 0.04 -17.53
C ALA A 252 7.61 0.70 -18.87
N ALA A 253 7.07 0.19 -19.98
CA ALA A 253 7.30 0.76 -21.30
C ALA A 253 6.67 2.15 -21.44
N ALA A 254 5.40 2.30 -21.02
CA ALA A 254 4.70 3.58 -21.05
C ALA A 254 5.40 4.65 -20.19
N ARG A 255 5.93 4.25 -19.03
CA ARG A 255 6.69 5.15 -18.15
C ARG A 255 8.00 5.60 -18.78
N ALA A 256 8.75 4.68 -19.40
CA ALA A 256 10.00 5.01 -20.08
C ALA A 256 9.77 5.96 -21.26
N GLU A 257 8.73 5.73 -22.07
CA GLU A 257 8.35 6.63 -23.17
C GLU A 257 7.96 8.01 -22.66
N ARG A 258 7.16 8.07 -21.59
CA ARG A 258 6.79 9.33 -20.93
C ARG A 258 8.03 10.08 -20.45
N PHE A 259 8.97 9.39 -19.79
CA PHE A 259 10.19 10.01 -19.28
C PHE A 259 11.06 10.55 -20.41
N ALA A 260 11.28 9.76 -21.47
CA ALA A 260 12.02 10.21 -22.65
C ALA A 260 11.38 11.46 -23.30
N ARG A 261 10.04 11.53 -23.35
CA ARG A 261 9.33 12.71 -23.85
C ARG A 261 9.55 13.93 -22.95
N LEU A 262 9.50 13.77 -21.63
CA LEU A 262 9.75 14.85 -20.67
C LEU A 262 11.21 15.34 -20.73
N GLU A 263 12.16 14.43 -20.88
CA GLU A 263 13.58 14.76 -21.10
C GLU A 263 13.79 15.59 -22.36
N GLU A 264 13.18 15.19 -23.47
CA GLU A 264 13.27 15.93 -24.72
C GLU A 264 12.66 17.33 -24.61
N LEU A 265 11.48 17.45 -23.98
CA LEU A 265 10.84 18.74 -23.73
C LEU A 265 11.70 19.64 -22.86
N LYS A 266 12.27 19.09 -21.77
CA LYS A 266 13.16 19.81 -20.88
C LYS A 266 14.41 20.29 -21.60
N ARG A 267 15.05 19.42 -22.40
CA ARG A 267 16.22 19.79 -23.21
C ARG A 267 15.92 20.95 -24.15
N ARG A 268 14.80 20.89 -24.88
CA ARG A 268 14.37 21.98 -25.77
C ARG A 268 14.12 23.27 -25.03
N TRP A 269 13.52 23.18 -23.84
CA TRP A 269 13.29 24.34 -22.98
C TRP A 269 14.62 24.95 -22.51
N ASP A 270 15.56 24.13 -22.03
CA ASP A 270 16.88 24.57 -21.56
C ASP A 270 17.69 25.23 -22.70
N GLU A 271 17.65 24.66 -23.91
CA GLU A 271 18.29 25.23 -25.09
C GLU A 271 17.69 26.59 -25.48
N GLU A 272 16.35 26.72 -25.49
CA GLU A 272 15.68 27.99 -25.78
C GLU A 272 15.94 29.02 -24.68
N HIS A 273 15.96 28.60 -23.42
CA HIS A 273 16.30 29.46 -22.28
C HIS A 273 17.72 30.03 -22.43
N ALA A 274 18.69 29.18 -22.76
CA ALA A 274 20.06 29.57 -22.99
C ALA A 274 20.19 30.56 -24.17
N LYS A 275 19.49 30.31 -25.29
CA LYS A 275 19.45 31.22 -26.44
C LYS A 275 18.87 32.58 -26.08
N LEU A 276 17.76 32.62 -25.35
CA LEU A 276 17.13 33.87 -24.92
C LEU A 276 18.02 34.64 -23.95
N LYS A 277 18.67 33.97 -23.00
CA LYS A 277 19.66 34.58 -22.09
C LYS A 277 20.85 35.18 -22.86
N GLN A 278 21.40 34.44 -23.84
CA GLN A 278 22.47 34.94 -24.70
C GLN A 278 22.03 36.15 -25.53
N LEU A 279 20.79 36.14 -26.06
CA LEU A 279 20.23 37.25 -26.82
C LEU A 279 20.09 38.52 -25.96
N VAL A 280 19.59 38.37 -24.73
CA VAL A 280 19.48 39.47 -23.75
C VAL A 280 20.86 40.03 -23.43
N LEU A 281 21.85 39.17 -23.16
CA LEU A 281 23.22 39.59 -22.86
C LEU A 281 23.86 40.32 -24.05
N MET A 282 23.69 39.79 -25.26
CA MET A 282 24.20 40.42 -26.48
C MET A 282 23.60 41.81 -26.69
N TYR A 283 22.27 41.97 -26.53
CA TYR A 283 21.65 43.28 -26.65
C TYR A 283 22.01 44.23 -25.52
N LYS A 284 22.24 43.73 -24.30
CA LYS A 284 22.75 44.53 -23.18
C LYS A 284 24.09 45.18 -23.55
N ILE A 285 25.06 44.36 -23.98
CA ILE A 285 26.39 44.85 -24.37
C ILE A 285 26.32 45.82 -25.55
N LYS A 286 25.51 45.52 -26.58
CA LYS A 286 25.40 46.39 -27.76
C LYS A 286 24.68 47.72 -27.47
N ALA A 287 23.73 47.75 -26.53
CA ALA A 287 23.03 48.97 -26.15
C ALA A 287 23.93 49.94 -25.37
N GLU A 288 25.04 49.48 -24.78
CA GLU A 288 26.03 50.37 -24.12
C GLU A 288 26.75 51.30 -25.11
N TYR A 289 26.86 50.89 -26.38
CA TYR A 289 27.58 51.63 -27.42
C TYR A 289 26.67 52.17 -28.54
N ASN A 290 25.37 51.88 -28.50
CA ASN A 290 24.41 52.29 -29.53
C ASN A 290 23.00 52.47 -28.95
N ASP A 291 22.61 53.72 -28.73
CA ASP A 291 21.31 54.12 -28.16
C ASP A 291 20.10 53.59 -28.96
N GLY A 292 20.25 53.37 -30.27
CA GLY A 292 19.20 52.83 -31.13
C GLY A 292 18.82 51.37 -30.81
N LEU A 293 19.59 50.67 -29.97
CA LEU A 293 19.35 49.27 -29.60
C LEU A 293 18.66 49.08 -28.24
N ALA A 294 18.41 50.16 -27.49
CA ALA A 294 17.72 50.10 -26.20
C ALA A 294 16.33 49.43 -26.29
N GLY A 295 15.55 49.75 -27.33
CA GLY A 295 14.23 49.14 -27.56
C GLY A 295 14.30 47.62 -27.79
N ARG A 296 15.33 47.14 -28.51
CA ARG A 296 15.53 45.70 -28.75
C ARG A 296 15.97 44.96 -27.49
N TYR A 297 16.78 45.60 -26.64
CA TYR A 297 17.15 45.06 -25.34
C TYR A 297 15.92 44.88 -24.44
N GLN A 298 15.05 45.90 -24.33
CA GLN A 298 13.83 45.77 -23.52
C GLN A 298 12.90 44.68 -24.06
N ALA A 299 12.71 44.60 -25.38
CA ALA A 299 11.91 43.54 -25.98
C ALA A 299 12.48 42.13 -25.68
N ALA A 300 13.81 41.95 -25.74
CA ALA A 300 14.46 40.68 -25.38
C ALA A 300 14.27 40.33 -23.90
N LYS A 301 14.37 41.31 -22.98
CA LYS A 301 14.10 41.10 -21.55
C LYS A 301 12.66 40.67 -21.30
N THR A 302 11.68 41.33 -21.90
CA THR A 302 10.27 40.96 -21.76
C THR A 302 10.01 39.56 -22.29
N ARG A 303 10.64 39.18 -23.41
CA ARG A 303 10.52 37.82 -23.96
C ARG A 303 11.11 36.77 -23.03
N LEU A 304 12.28 37.01 -22.45
CA LEU A 304 12.89 36.11 -21.47
C LEU A 304 12.01 36.00 -20.20
N ALA A 305 11.51 37.11 -19.69
CA ALA A 305 10.65 37.12 -18.50
C ALA A 305 9.37 36.31 -18.71
N LYS A 306 8.68 36.49 -19.85
CA LYS A 306 7.50 35.69 -20.19
C LYS A 306 7.82 34.19 -20.36
N PHE A 307 8.99 33.88 -20.90
CA PHE A 307 9.45 32.50 -21.05
C PHE A 307 9.75 31.85 -19.69
N GLU A 308 10.36 32.59 -18.76
CA GLU A 308 10.64 32.14 -17.39
C GLU A 308 9.37 32.02 -16.54
N GLU A 309 8.40 32.92 -16.74
CA GLU A 309 7.09 32.88 -16.08
C GLU A 309 6.28 31.63 -16.44
N ALA A 310 6.35 31.19 -17.70
CA ALA A 310 5.75 29.92 -18.12
C ALA A 310 6.38 28.69 -17.43
N GLY A 311 7.61 28.83 -16.92
CA GLY A 311 8.34 27.80 -16.21
C GLY A 311 8.84 26.65 -17.10
N PRO A 312 9.70 25.77 -16.55
CA PRO A 312 10.11 24.55 -17.23
C PRO A 312 8.95 23.54 -17.33
N PRO A 313 8.98 22.61 -18.29
CA PRO A 313 8.04 21.51 -18.35
C PRO A 313 8.13 20.63 -17.08
N GLN A 314 7.12 19.78 -16.86
CA GLN A 314 7.03 18.88 -15.70
C GLN A 314 8.37 18.18 -15.45
N ALA A 315 8.88 18.28 -14.21
CA ALA A 315 10.13 17.65 -13.82
C ALA A 315 10.03 16.12 -13.94
N ILE A 316 11.11 15.51 -14.44
CA ILE A 316 11.22 14.05 -14.48
C ILE A 316 11.32 13.57 -13.03
N PRO A 317 10.52 12.57 -12.63
CA PRO A 317 10.63 11.98 -11.31
C PRO A 317 12.03 11.45 -11.02
N LEU A 318 12.48 11.59 -9.78
CA LEU A 318 13.80 11.12 -9.35
C LEU A 318 13.86 9.59 -9.35
N GLU A 319 14.80 9.01 -10.10
CA GLU A 319 15.12 7.59 -10.01
C GLU A 319 16.00 7.29 -8.78
N GLN A 320 15.58 6.35 -7.94
CA GLN A 320 16.42 5.84 -6.86
C GLN A 320 17.37 4.75 -7.39
N LYS A 321 18.66 5.09 -7.52
CA LYS A 321 19.72 4.10 -7.80
C LYS A 321 20.23 3.51 -6.48
N VAL A 322 19.77 2.31 -6.14
CA VAL A 322 20.26 1.59 -4.96
C VAL A 322 21.46 0.72 -5.35
N SER A 323 22.65 1.06 -4.84
CA SER A 323 23.82 0.19 -4.94
C SER A 323 24.05 -0.53 -3.61
N MET A 324 23.81 -1.84 -3.57
CA MET A 324 24.14 -2.65 -2.39
C MET A 324 25.60 -3.08 -2.46
N ARG A 325 26.40 -2.68 -1.45
CA ARG A 325 27.78 -3.18 -1.26
C ARG A 325 27.81 -4.06 -0.02
N LEU A 326 27.72 -5.37 -0.21
CA LEU A 326 27.93 -6.34 0.86
C LEU A 326 29.44 -6.51 1.07
N LYS A 327 29.95 -6.08 2.23
CA LYS A 327 31.36 -6.32 2.63
C LYS A 327 31.39 -7.52 3.57
N GLY A 328 32.17 -8.55 3.23
CA GLY A 328 32.44 -9.71 4.10
C GLY A 328 33.86 -9.66 4.67
N GLY A 329 34.06 -10.23 5.87
CA GLY A 329 35.39 -10.47 6.44
C GLY A 329 36.09 -11.68 5.82
N ARG A 330 37.40 -11.88 6.10
CA ARG A 330 38.10 -13.14 5.76
C ARG A 330 37.61 -14.24 6.71
N THR A 331 36.92 -15.26 6.18
CA THR A 331 36.53 -16.46 6.95
C THR A 331 37.11 -17.72 6.31
N GLY A 332 37.01 -18.87 7.00
CA GLY A 332 37.40 -20.17 6.45
C GLY A 332 36.58 -20.57 5.20
N LYS A 333 37.05 -21.57 4.45
CA LYS A 333 36.41 -22.03 3.20
C LYS A 333 34.99 -22.58 3.41
N ARG A 334 34.73 -23.29 4.51
CA ARG A 334 33.41 -23.76 4.95
C ARG A 334 32.88 -22.77 5.99
N ALA A 335 31.69 -22.21 5.75
CA ALA A 335 31.08 -21.20 6.60
C ALA A 335 30.07 -21.80 7.57
N VAL A 336 29.23 -22.74 7.11
CA VAL A 336 28.22 -23.44 7.93
C VAL A 336 28.24 -24.93 7.59
N VAL A 337 28.20 -25.78 8.62
CA VAL A 337 28.03 -27.23 8.48
C VAL A 337 26.87 -27.64 9.37
N VAL A 338 25.88 -28.27 8.75
CA VAL A 338 24.69 -28.83 9.38
C VAL A 338 24.79 -30.34 9.22
N SER A 339 24.66 -31.07 10.32
CA SER A 339 24.70 -32.53 10.33
C SER A 339 23.52 -33.06 11.12
N ASP A 340 22.71 -33.91 10.49
CA ASP A 340 21.53 -34.57 11.04
C ASP A 340 20.57 -33.61 11.77
N LEU A 341 20.38 -32.40 11.23
CA LEU A 341 19.56 -31.39 11.88
C LEU A 341 18.08 -31.68 11.66
N GLU A 342 17.38 -32.01 12.73
CA GLU A 342 15.93 -32.14 12.75
C GLU A 342 15.28 -30.94 13.46
N LEU A 343 14.17 -30.46 12.89
CA LEU A 343 13.24 -29.58 13.62
C LEU A 343 11.97 -30.38 13.84
N THR A 344 11.80 -30.91 15.06
CA THR A 344 10.70 -31.81 15.40
C THR A 344 9.35 -31.22 15.01
N GLY A 345 8.59 -31.96 14.20
CA GLY A 345 7.29 -31.55 13.67
C GLY A 345 7.32 -30.53 12.53
N LEU A 346 8.51 -30.09 12.09
CA LEU A 346 8.67 -29.07 11.03
C LEU A 346 9.53 -29.56 9.85
N MET A 347 10.65 -30.25 10.11
CA MET A 347 11.57 -30.74 9.09
C MET A 347 12.13 -32.11 9.47
N LYS A 348 12.26 -33.01 8.49
CA LYS A 348 13.03 -34.25 8.64
C LYS A 348 14.52 -33.94 8.77
N PRO A 349 15.32 -34.84 9.38
CA PRO A 349 16.76 -34.64 9.51
C PRO A 349 17.43 -34.41 8.15
N PHE A 350 18.36 -33.45 8.09
CA PHE A 350 19.11 -33.16 6.88
C PHE A 350 20.54 -32.70 7.17
N ASP A 351 21.41 -32.93 6.19
CA ASP A 351 22.78 -32.44 6.17
C ASP A 351 22.91 -31.29 5.17
N ALA A 352 23.71 -30.27 5.50
CA ALA A 352 24.02 -29.18 4.58
C ALA A 352 25.41 -28.60 4.83
N GLU A 353 26.11 -28.23 3.77
CA GLU A 353 27.36 -27.48 3.84
C GLU A 353 27.25 -26.19 3.04
N ILE A 354 27.53 -25.05 3.67
CA ILE A 354 27.52 -23.73 3.03
C ILE A 354 28.94 -23.17 3.04
N TRP A 355 29.44 -22.81 1.88
CA TRP A 355 30.80 -22.36 1.68
C TRP A 355 30.89 -20.84 1.72
N PHE A 356 32.10 -20.33 1.98
CA PHE A 356 32.32 -18.89 1.96
C PHE A 356 32.13 -18.33 0.55
N GLY A 357 31.23 -17.34 0.43
CA GLY A 357 30.87 -16.70 -0.83
C GLY A 357 29.59 -17.25 -1.47
N ASP A 358 29.06 -18.35 -0.96
CA ASP A 358 27.80 -18.90 -1.43
C ASP A 358 26.64 -17.94 -1.18
N ARG A 359 25.71 -17.91 -2.14
CA ARG A 359 24.44 -17.21 -2.03
C ARG A 359 23.33 -18.25 -2.00
N VAL A 360 23.00 -18.72 -0.81
CA VAL A 360 21.99 -19.77 -0.61
C VAL A 360 20.63 -19.15 -0.33
N ALA A 361 19.61 -19.59 -1.07
CA ALA A 361 18.22 -19.26 -0.81
C ALA A 361 17.53 -20.43 -0.09
N VAL A 362 16.87 -20.15 1.04
CA VAL A 362 16.06 -21.14 1.77
C VAL A 362 14.60 -20.98 1.39
N LEU A 363 14.03 -21.99 0.72
CA LEU A 363 12.66 -21.98 0.19
C LEU A 363 11.79 -23.02 0.92
N GLY A 364 10.47 -22.78 0.94
CA GLY A 364 9.49 -23.67 1.58
C GLY A 364 8.17 -22.95 1.84
N SER A 365 7.10 -23.70 2.13
CA SER A 365 5.78 -23.15 2.49
C SER A 365 5.80 -22.42 3.84
N ASN A 366 4.75 -21.62 4.12
CA ASN A 366 4.61 -21.02 5.44
C ASN A 366 4.49 -22.09 6.53
N GLY A 367 5.05 -21.80 7.70
CA GLY A 367 5.12 -22.77 8.80
C GLY A 367 6.16 -23.89 8.61
N SER A 368 6.88 -23.99 7.49
CA SER A 368 7.84 -25.08 7.25
C SER A 368 9.13 -25.03 8.07
N GLY A 369 9.25 -24.15 9.07
CA GLY A 369 10.44 -24.04 9.93
C GLY A 369 11.59 -23.14 9.43
N LYS A 370 11.47 -22.46 8.28
CA LYS A 370 12.56 -21.64 7.68
C LYS A 370 13.15 -20.60 8.64
N SER A 371 12.31 -19.82 9.32
CA SER A 371 12.75 -18.80 10.26
C SER A 371 13.39 -19.40 11.51
N HIS A 372 12.95 -20.59 11.94
CA HIS A 372 13.59 -21.33 13.03
C HIS A 372 14.99 -21.81 12.62
N PHE A 373 15.13 -22.38 11.43
CA PHE A 373 16.43 -22.75 10.87
C PHE A 373 17.39 -21.55 10.79
N LEU A 374 16.95 -20.41 10.25
CA LEU A 374 17.80 -19.21 10.16
C LEU A 374 18.17 -18.63 11.53
N ARG A 375 17.30 -18.72 12.54
CA ARG A 375 17.62 -18.33 13.93
C ARG A 375 18.61 -19.27 14.59
N LEU A 376 18.66 -20.55 14.20
CA LEU A 376 19.67 -21.49 14.69
C LEU A 376 21.05 -21.24 14.07
N LEU A 377 21.09 -20.67 12.86
CA LEU A 377 22.33 -20.31 12.18
C LEU A 377 22.89 -18.94 12.60
N ALA A 378 22.07 -18.08 13.20
CA ALA A 378 22.43 -16.73 13.65
C ALA A 378 22.92 -16.75 15.10
#